data_AF-A0A252DAM8-F1
#
_entry.id   AF-A0A252DAM8-F1
#
_cell.length_a   1.000
_cell.length_b   1.000
_cell.length_c   1.000
_cell.angle_alpha   90.00
_cell.angle_beta   90.00
_cell.angle_gamma   90.00
#
_symmetry.space_group_name_H-M   'P 1'
#
loop_
_entity.id
_entity.type
_entity.pdbx_description
1 polymer ?
#
loop_
_entity_poly.entity_id
_entity_poly.type
_entity_poly.pdbx_seq_one_letter_code
_entity_poly.pdbx_strand_id
1 'polypeptide(L)' 'MENKLGLVVKVFLLSMMLSLLIKYAAPSLMIPGTDTIALVMVLLPAVIMAIALLGRFQGQKQN' A
#
# COMPACT_ATOMS: atom_id res chain seq x y z
N MET A 1 -25.75 5.79 -14.15
CA MET A 1 -24.70 4.89 -13.63
C MET A 1 -23.41 5.70 -13.67
N GLU A 2 -22.99 6.28 -12.55
CA GLU A 2 -21.79 7.12 -12.50
C GLU A 2 -20.59 6.40 -13.11
N ASN A 3 -19.80 7.13 -13.90
CA ASN A 3 -18.77 6.59 -14.79
C ASN A 3 -17.59 5.99 -13.99
N LYS A 4 -17.76 4.80 -13.42
CA LYS A 4 -16.74 4.07 -12.62
C LYS A 4 -15.49 3.71 -13.43
N LEU A 5 -15.58 3.77 -14.75
CA LEU A 5 -14.46 3.60 -15.67
C LEU A 5 -13.30 4.57 -15.34
N GLY A 6 -13.59 5.82 -14.95
CA GLY A 6 -12.52 6.77 -14.60
C GLY A 6 -11.71 6.34 -13.37
N LEU A 7 -12.36 5.72 -12.38
CA LEU A 7 -11.70 5.19 -11.19
C LEU A 7 -10.87 3.94 -11.52
N VAL A 8 -11.42 3.04 -12.34
CA VAL A 8 -10.72 1.82 -12.78
C VAL A 8 -9.45 2.16 -13.56
N VAL A 9 -9.52 3.10 -14.51
CA VAL A 9 -8.35 3.52 -15.29
C VAL A 9 -7.27 4.16 -14.41
N LYS A 10 -7.66 5.00 -13.44
CA LYS A 10 -6.72 5.60 -12.47
C LYS A 10 -6.01 4.54 -11.62
N VAL A 11 -6.75 3.58 -11.09
CA VAL A 11 -6.19 2.49 -10.27
C VAL A 11 -5.29 1.59 -11.12
N PHE A 12 -5.71 1.28 -12.35
CA PHE A 12 -4.93 0.48 -13.29
C PHE A 12 -3.58 1.15 -13.59
N LEU A 13 -3.58 2.45 -13.90
CA LEU A 13 -2.36 3.19 -14.19
C LEU A 13 -1.43 3.26 -12.98
N LEU A 14 -1.99 3.48 -11.79
CA LEU A 14 -1.22 3.48 -10.53
C LEU A 14 -0.62 2.10 -10.25
N SER A 15 -1.38 1.02 -10.44
CA SER A 15 -0.93 -0.36 -10.24
C SER A 15 0.13 -0.76 -11.28
N MET A 16 -0.03 -0.36 -12.53
CA MET A 16 0.97 -0.58 -13.58
C MET A 16 2.29 0.11 -13.25
N MET A 17 2.24 1.39 -12.85
CA MET A 17 3.43 2.13 -12.41
C MET A 17 4.09 1.46 -11.21
N LEU A 18 3.31 1.07 -10.20
CA LEU A 18 3.81 0.40 -9.00
C LEU A 18 4.44 -0.96 -9.35
N SER A 19 3.85 -1.72 -10.26
CA SER A 19 4.37 -3.03 -10.70
C SER A 19 5.71 -2.89 -11.43
N LEU A 20 5.84 -1.90 -12.31
CA LEU A 20 7.12 -1.58 -12.97
C LEU A 20 8.17 -1.14 -11.96
N LEU A 21 7.79 -0.29 -11.00
CA LEU A 21 8.67 0.16 -9.94
C LEU A 21 9.17 -1.03 -9.10
N ILE A 22 8.29 -1.94 -8.70
CA ILE A 22 8.70 -3.15 -7.97
C ILE A 22 9.60 -4.02 -8.84
N LYS A 23 9.24 -4.28 -10.10
CA LYS A 23 10.01 -5.16 -11.00
C LYS A 23 11.44 -4.67 -11.24
N TYR A 24 11.63 -3.37 -11.44
CA TYR A 24 12.92 -2.82 -11.83
C TYR A 24 13.68 -2.19 -10.67
N ALA A 25 13.00 -1.65 -9.65
CA ALA A 25 13.68 -1.06 -8.48
C ALA A 25 13.98 -2.10 -7.39
N ALA A 26 13.15 -3.13 -7.20
CA ALA A 26 13.39 -4.12 -6.14
C ALA A 26 14.71 -4.90 -6.29
N PRO A 27 15.12 -5.35 -7.50
CA PRO A 27 16.42 -6.02 -7.67
C PRO A 27 17.62 -5.08 -7.47
N SER A 28 17.45 -3.77 -7.71
CA SER A 28 18.48 -2.75 -7.46
C SER A 28 18.56 -2.35 -5.99
N LEU A 29 17.52 -2.61 -5.20
CA LEU A 29 17.55 -2.48 -3.76
C LEU A 29 18.27 -3.69 -3.20
N MET A 30 19.60 -3.54 -3.01
CA MET A 30 20.37 -4.49 -2.20
C MET A 30 19.90 -4.32 -0.76
N ILE A 31 18.87 -5.07 -0.36
CA ILE A 31 18.34 -5.06 1.00
C ILE A 31 19.29 -5.92 1.84
N PRO A 32 20.14 -5.34 2.70
CA PRO A 32 20.95 -6.13 3.60
C PRO A 32 20.01 -6.83 4.59
N GLY A 33 20.29 -8.11 4.88
CA GLY A 33 19.53 -8.89 5.86
C GLY A 33 19.81 -8.42 7.28
N THR A 34 19.29 -7.25 7.64
CA THR A 34 19.40 -6.69 8.99
C THR A 34 18.10 -6.90 9.76
N ASP A 35 18.23 -7.10 11.07
CA ASP A 35 17.09 -7.37 11.97
C ASP A 35 16.04 -6.26 11.90
N THR A 36 16.45 -5.02 11.63
CA THR A 36 15.55 -3.87 11.46
C THR A 36 14.63 -4.02 10.26
N ILE A 37 15.14 -4.47 9.10
CA ILE A 37 14.30 -4.64 7.91
C ILE A 37 13.33 -5.80 8.10
N ALA A 38 13.77 -6.89 8.74
CA ALA A 38 12.91 -8.01 9.11
C ALA A 38 11.78 -7.55 10.03
N LEU A 39 12.10 -6.79 11.08
CA LEU A 39 11.11 -6.24 12.01
C LEU A 39 10.11 -5.31 11.29
N VAL A 40 10.59 -4.44 10.39
CA VAL A 40 9.72 -3.55 9.60
C VAL A 40 8.77 -4.34 8.70
N MET A 41 9.25 -5.39 8.02
CA MET A 41 8.39 -6.22 7.17
C MET A 41 7.31 -6.97 7.97
N VAL A 42 7.63 -7.40 9.19
CA VAL A 42 6.66 -8.07 10.09
C VAL A 42 5.66 -7.09 10.69
N LEU A 43 6.11 -5.88 11.05
CA LEU A 43 5.27 -4.89 11.73
C LEU A 43 4.39 -4.08 10.76
N LEU A 44 4.84 -3.86 9.53
CA LEU A 44 4.13 -3.05 8.53
C LEU A 44 2.66 -3.48 8.32
N PRO A 45 2.35 -4.78 8.09
CA PRO A 45 0.97 -5.21 7.90
C PRO A 45 0.08 -4.87 9.10
N ALA A 46 0.59 -5.01 10.33
CA ALA A 46 -0.14 -4.67 11.54
C ALA A 46 -0.38 -3.16 11.67
N VAL A 47 0.62 -2.34 11.32
CA VAL A 47 0.51 -0.86 11.33
C VAL A 47 -0.49 -0.40 10.27
N ILE A 48 -0.44 -0.95 9.05
CA ILE A 48 -1.41 -0.64 7.98
C ILE A 48 -2.83 -0.97 8.43
N MET A 49 -3.04 -2.15 9.02
CA MET A 49 -4.33 -2.57 9.58
C MET A 49 -4.80 -1.63 10.69
N ALA A 50 -3.91 -1.24 11.61
CA ALA A 50 -4.24 -0.33 12.70
C ALA A 50 -4.69 1.05 12.18
N ILE A 51 -3.99 1.60 11.18
CA ILE A 51 -4.36 2.87 10.54
C ILE A 51 -5.71 2.75 9.81
N ALA A 52 -5.91 1.67 9.07
CA ALA A 52 -7.17 1.43 8.36
C ALA A 52 -8.37 1.31 9.33
N LEU A 53 -8.19 0.61 10.45
CA LEU A 53 -9.20 0.50 11.50
C LEU A 53 -9.45 1.84 12.18
N LEU A 54 -8.41 2.61 12.49
CA LEU A 54 -8.54 3.94 13.07
C LEU A 54 -9.35 4.88 12.16
N GLY A 55 -9.05 4.90 10.86
CA GLY A 55 -9.82 5.65 9.87
C GLY A 55 -11.28 5.20 9.80
N ARG A 56 -11.54 3.88 9.89
CA ARG A 56 -12.90 3.35 9.95
C ARG A 56 -13.65 3.80 11.21
N PHE A 57 -13.00 3.80 12.38
CA PHE A 57 -13.62 4.26 13.62
C PHE A 57 -13.94 5.75 13.61
N GLN A 58 -13.08 6.57 13.00
CA GLN A 58 -13.33 8.01 12.85
C GLN A 58 -14.51 8.29 11.90
N GLY A 59 -14.60 7.56 10.78
CA GLY A 59 -15.73 7.68 9.85
C GLY A 59 -17.07 7.23 10.43
N GLN A 60 -17.07 6.26 11.36
CA GLN A 60 -18.27 5.83 12.09
C GLN A 60 -18.74 6.86 13.14
N LYS A 61 -17.83 7.67 13.70
CA LYS A 61 -18.16 8.72 14.68
C LYS A 61 -18.76 9.98 14.03
N GLN A 62 -18.59 10.16 12.72
CA GLN A 62 -19.09 11.31 11.95
C GLN A 62 -20.45 11.06 11.26
N ASN A 63 -21.04 9.88 11.42
CA ASN A 63 -22.31 9.48 10.80
C ASN A 63 -23.42 9.33 11.84
#